data_AF-A0A9E3CC24-F1
#
_entry.id   AF-A0A9E3CC24-F1
#
_cell.length_a   1.000
_cell.length_b   1.000
_cell.length_c   1.000
_cell.angle_alpha   90.00
_cell.angle_beta   90.00
_cell.angle_gamma   90.00
#
_symmetry.space_group_name_H-M   'P 1'
#
loop_
_entity.id
_entity.type
_entity.pdbx_description
1 polymer ?
#
loop_
_entity_poly.entity_id
_entity_poly.type
_entity_poly.pdbx_seq_one_letter_code
_entity_poly.pdbx_strand_id
1 'polypeptide(L)'
;MSIEALKQLIPPPVAPLEVGEEASWQRTEHRLDTQLPNDYKSYIDTYGTGYFGPEDFSFLWPLNPFSATLSFFRFQRLLLEAYEECRLSTPHECPFATWPVAGGLLSWGRTDNGDTLCWLTENEPDRWTTIVYDSKFIEYERFSLSMTEFLVEWLRGSITPCMFPHFSCQVSFFSCS
;
A
#
# COMPACT_ATOMS: atom_id res chain seq x y z
N MET A 1 15.22 -6.84 9.97
CA MET A 1 14.45 -6.53 8.74
C MET A 1 13.08 -6.04 9.18
N SER A 2 12.48 -5.09 8.46
CA SER A 2 11.21 -4.45 8.80
C SER A 2 10.04 -5.44 8.95
N ILE A 3 10.00 -6.50 8.14
CA ILE A 3 8.98 -7.57 8.27
C ILE A 3 9.02 -8.28 9.62
N GLU A 4 10.21 -8.50 10.20
CA GLU A 4 10.33 -9.11 11.53
C GLU A 4 9.87 -8.17 12.64
N ALA A 5 10.08 -6.86 12.48
CA ALA A 5 9.53 -5.87 13.41
C ALA A 5 8.00 -5.81 13.30
N LEU A 6 7.45 -5.92 12.09
CA LEU A 6 6.00 -5.97 11.88
C LEU A 6 5.38 -7.20 12.55
N LYS A 7 5.99 -8.38 12.41
CA LYS A 7 5.55 -9.63 13.07
C LYS A 7 5.57 -9.55 14.60
N GLN A 8 6.48 -8.77 15.18
CA GLN A 8 6.54 -8.54 16.62
C GLN A 8 5.42 -7.62 17.12
N LEU A 9 5.03 -6.62 16.31
CA LEU A 9 3.94 -5.71 16.65
C LEU A 9 2.56 -6.34 16.40
N ILE A 10 2.43 -7.02 15.26
CA ILE A 10 1.18 -7.60 14.77
C ILE A 10 1.47 -9.04 14.36
N PRO A 11 1.13 -10.04 15.19
CA PRO A 11 1.33 -11.44 14.82
C PRO A 11 0.62 -11.77 13.50
N PRO A 12 1.27 -12.50 12.58
CA PRO A 12 0.64 -12.91 11.33
C PRO A 12 -0.51 -13.89 11.58
N PRO A 13 -1.49 -13.97 10.66
CA PRO A 13 -2.59 -14.93 10.77
C PRO A 13 -2.05 -16.37 10.70
N VAL A 14 -2.73 -17.29 11.39
CA VAL A 14 -2.36 -18.71 11.41
C VAL A 14 -2.47 -19.36 10.02
N ALA A 15 -3.43 -18.91 9.21
CA ALA A 15 -3.67 -19.37 7.85
C ALA A 15 -3.88 -18.14 6.94
N PRO A 16 -2.79 -17.51 6.44
CA PRO A 16 -2.89 -16.35 5.56
C PRO A 16 -3.57 -16.72 4.25
N LEU A 17 -4.37 -15.79 3.72
CA LEU A 17 -5.14 -15.99 2.49
C LEU A 17 -4.41 -15.37 1.30
N GLU A 18 -4.46 -16.05 0.15
CA GLU A 18 -3.96 -15.51 -1.13
C GLU A 18 -2.48 -15.05 -1.04
N VAL A 19 -1.64 -15.85 -0.38
CA VAL A 19 -0.18 -15.61 -0.30
C VAL A 19 0.50 -15.78 -1.66
N GLY A 20 1.70 -15.21 -1.81
CA GLY A 20 2.48 -15.33 -3.03
C GLY A 20 3.27 -16.62 -3.13
N GLU A 21 3.07 -17.33 -4.23
CA GLU A 21 4.00 -18.36 -4.70
C GLU A 21 5.00 -17.74 -5.69
N GLU A 22 6.20 -18.29 -5.78
CA GLU A 22 7.26 -17.82 -6.71
C GLU A 22 6.74 -17.62 -8.15
N ALA A 23 6.00 -18.59 -8.69
CA ALA A 23 5.44 -18.50 -10.04
C ALA A 23 4.36 -17.40 -10.17
N SER A 24 3.64 -17.10 -9.09
CA SER A 24 2.65 -16.02 -9.05
C SER A 24 3.33 -14.65 -9.01
N TRP A 25 4.43 -14.51 -8.26
CA TRP A 25 5.26 -13.29 -8.27
C TRP A 25 5.87 -13.03 -9.65
N GLN A 26 6.49 -14.04 -10.27
CA GLN A 26 7.08 -13.92 -11.61
C GLN A 26 6.03 -13.46 -12.64
N ARG A 27 4.81 -14.01 -12.60
CA ARG A 27 3.71 -13.57 -13.47
C ARG A 27 3.28 -12.13 -13.19
N THR A 28 3.22 -11.72 -11.93
CA THR A 28 2.87 -10.35 -11.52
C THR A 28 3.90 -9.35 -12.02
N GLU A 29 5.19 -9.59 -11.76
CA GLU A 29 6.29 -8.70 -12.18
C GLU A 29 6.41 -8.65 -13.70
N HIS A 30 6.27 -9.79 -14.40
CA HIS A 30 6.21 -9.81 -15.86
C HIS A 30 5.02 -9.01 -16.41
N ARG A 31 3.85 -9.06 -15.75
CA ARG A 31 2.69 -8.26 -16.16
C ARG A 31 2.90 -6.76 -15.94
N LEU A 32 3.63 -6.39 -14.90
CA LEU A 32 3.93 -5.00 -14.57
C LEU A 32 5.12 -4.43 -15.35
N ASP A 33 5.93 -5.29 -15.98
CA ASP A 33 7.22 -4.94 -16.58
C ASP A 33 8.17 -4.25 -15.59
N THR A 34 8.08 -4.63 -14.31
CA THR A 34 8.94 -4.17 -13.23
C THR A 34 8.95 -5.20 -12.11
N GLN A 35 10.05 -5.25 -11.37
CA GLN A 35 10.05 -5.90 -10.06
C GLN A 35 9.24 -5.09 -9.05
N LEU A 36 8.74 -5.77 -8.03
CA LEU A 36 8.09 -5.15 -6.88
C LEU A 36 9.04 -5.15 -5.67
N PRO A 37 8.84 -4.22 -4.71
CA PRO A 37 9.65 -4.18 -3.49
C PRO A 37 9.66 -5.54 -2.77
N ASN A 38 10.83 -5.97 -2.32
CA ASN A 38 11.00 -7.26 -1.65
C ASN A 38 10.27 -7.33 -0.31
N ASP A 39 10.13 -6.19 0.36
CA ASP A 39 9.42 -6.09 1.65
C ASP A 39 7.90 -6.24 1.47
N TYR A 40 7.35 -5.72 0.38
CA TYR A 40 5.97 -5.95 -0.03
C TYR A 40 5.69 -7.42 -0.34
N LYS A 41 6.57 -8.07 -1.12
CA LYS A 41 6.45 -9.51 -1.39
C LYS A 41 6.48 -10.31 -0.08
N SER A 42 7.44 -10.01 0.79
CA SER A 42 7.55 -10.62 2.12
C SER A 42 6.32 -10.40 2.99
N TYR A 43 5.70 -9.21 2.90
CA TYR A 43 4.45 -8.91 3.59
C TYR A 43 3.31 -9.79 3.07
N ILE A 44 3.08 -9.85 1.77
CA ILE A 44 2.01 -10.65 1.17
C ILE A 44 2.21 -12.15 1.44
N ASP A 45 3.45 -12.64 1.40
CA ASP A 45 3.77 -14.04 1.70
C ASP A 45 3.53 -14.39 3.19
N THR A 46 3.58 -13.40 4.08
CA THR A 46 3.44 -13.58 5.54
C THR A 46 2.01 -13.34 6.04
N TYR A 47 1.37 -12.27 5.58
CA TYR A 47 0.05 -11.82 6.06
C TYR A 47 -1.08 -12.17 5.09
N GLY A 48 -0.78 -12.29 3.79
CA GLY A 48 -1.79 -12.46 2.77
C GLY A 48 -2.75 -11.27 2.66
N THR A 49 -4.00 -11.56 2.31
CA THR A 49 -5.07 -10.57 2.17
C THR A 49 -5.75 -10.27 3.50
N GLY A 50 -5.81 -8.99 3.86
CA GLY A 50 -6.50 -8.51 5.04
C GLY A 50 -6.33 -7.00 5.22
N TYR A 51 -6.62 -6.52 6.43
CA TYR A 51 -6.53 -5.11 6.79
C TYR A 51 -6.01 -4.89 8.19
N PHE A 52 -5.54 -3.67 8.42
CA PHE A 52 -5.19 -3.14 9.73
C PHE A 52 -6.30 -2.23 10.25
N GLY A 53 -6.62 -2.37 11.53
CA GLY A 53 -7.57 -1.51 12.22
C GLY A 53 -7.78 -1.96 13.67
N PRO A 54 -8.48 -1.19 14.51
CA PRO A 54 -8.95 -1.70 15.78
C PRO A 54 -10.10 -2.72 15.60
N GLU A 55 -10.47 -3.43 16.67
CA GLU A 55 -11.40 -4.58 16.65
C GLU A 55 -12.72 -4.32 15.91
N ASP A 56 -13.28 -3.12 16.03
CA ASP A 56 -14.58 -2.76 15.45
C ASP A 56 -14.48 -1.83 14.22
N PHE A 57 -13.27 -1.59 13.69
CA PHE A 57 -13.10 -0.66 12.57
C PHE A 57 -11.96 -1.09 11.65
N SER A 58 -12.30 -1.35 10.39
CA SER A 58 -11.33 -1.56 9.34
C SER A 58 -10.77 -0.24 8.83
N PHE A 59 -9.44 -0.12 8.72
CA PHE A 59 -8.84 1.13 8.30
C PHE A 59 -7.93 1.00 7.09
N LEU A 60 -6.76 0.37 7.22
CA LEU A 60 -5.74 0.32 6.17
C LEU A 60 -5.75 -1.05 5.50
N TRP A 61 -5.96 -1.08 4.19
CA TRP A 61 -6.10 -2.26 3.36
C TRP A 61 -4.96 -2.35 2.35
N PRO A 62 -3.89 -3.13 2.61
CA PRO A 62 -2.89 -3.43 1.60
C PRO A 62 -3.50 -4.20 0.44
N LEU A 63 -3.19 -3.77 -0.77
CA LEU A 63 -3.64 -4.40 -2.01
C LEU A 63 -2.80 -5.64 -2.28
N ASN A 64 -3.43 -6.69 -2.78
CA ASN A 64 -2.80 -7.96 -3.08
C ASN A 64 -3.06 -8.33 -4.58
N PRO A 65 -2.02 -8.59 -5.39
CA PRO A 65 -2.19 -8.99 -6.79
C PRO A 65 -2.89 -10.34 -6.95
N PHE A 66 -2.92 -11.17 -5.91
CA PHE A 66 -3.56 -12.48 -5.90
C PHE A 66 -5.00 -12.44 -5.41
N SER A 67 -5.44 -11.29 -4.86
CA SER A 67 -6.80 -11.12 -4.36
C SER A 67 -7.77 -10.67 -5.44
N ALA A 68 -8.96 -11.29 -5.47
CA ALA A 68 -10.07 -10.79 -6.29
C ALA A 68 -10.73 -9.54 -5.68
N THR A 69 -10.76 -9.47 -4.34
CA THR A 69 -11.44 -8.41 -3.58
C THR A 69 -10.52 -7.21 -3.38
N LEU A 70 -9.33 -7.40 -2.79
CA LEU A 70 -8.32 -6.34 -2.62
C LEU A 70 -7.35 -6.30 -3.82
N SER A 71 -7.92 -6.36 -5.02
CA SER A 71 -7.17 -6.58 -6.25
C SER A 71 -6.28 -5.39 -6.61
N PHE A 72 -4.96 -5.59 -6.46
CA PHE A 72 -3.93 -4.62 -6.86
C PHE A 72 -4.19 -4.00 -8.24
N PHE A 73 -4.38 -4.84 -9.26
CA PHE A 73 -4.53 -4.36 -10.64
C PHE A 73 -5.84 -3.59 -10.87
N ARG A 74 -6.93 -3.98 -10.20
CA ARG A 74 -8.21 -3.28 -10.31
C ARG A 74 -8.11 -1.90 -9.68
N PHE A 75 -7.60 -1.83 -8.45
CA PHE A 75 -7.45 -0.57 -7.73
C PHE A 75 -6.44 0.36 -8.41
N GLN A 76 -5.33 -0.18 -8.92
CA GLN A 76 -4.37 0.60 -9.70
C GLN A 76 -5.02 1.26 -10.92
N ARG A 77 -5.85 0.53 -11.68
CA ARG A 77 -6.54 1.12 -12.84
C ARG A 77 -7.48 2.25 -12.43
N LEU A 78 -8.30 2.03 -11.40
CA LEU A 78 -9.25 3.04 -10.91
C LEU A 78 -8.54 4.28 -10.36
N LEU A 79 -7.42 4.08 -9.65
CA LEU A 79 -6.57 5.17 -9.20
C LEU A 79 -6.08 6.02 -10.37
N LEU A 80 -5.48 5.39 -11.40
CA LEU A 80 -4.90 6.14 -12.51
C LEU A 80 -5.96 6.90 -13.31
N GLU A 81 -7.15 6.32 -13.51
CA GLU A 81 -8.30 6.99 -14.15
C GLU A 81 -8.66 8.28 -13.39
N ALA A 82 -8.87 8.20 -12.07
CA ALA A 82 -9.22 9.36 -11.26
C ALA A 82 -8.06 10.38 -11.13
N TYR A 83 -6.82 9.89 -11.02
CA TYR A 83 -5.64 10.74 -10.88
C TYR A 83 -5.36 11.53 -12.16
N GLU A 84 -5.54 10.93 -13.35
CA GLU A 84 -5.32 11.63 -14.62
C GLU A 84 -6.35 12.76 -14.82
N GLU A 85 -7.61 12.56 -14.42
CA GLU A 85 -8.61 13.63 -14.39
C GLU A 85 -8.19 14.80 -13.47
N CYS A 86 -7.62 14.48 -12.30
CA CYS A 86 -7.02 15.50 -11.43
C CYS A 86 -5.84 16.19 -12.12
N ARG A 87 -4.90 15.46 -12.74
CA ARG A 87 -3.75 16.08 -13.44
C ARG A 87 -4.17 17.07 -14.52
N LEU A 88 -5.25 16.77 -15.25
CA LEU A 88 -5.76 17.63 -16.32
C LEU A 88 -6.45 18.89 -15.76
N SER A 89 -7.09 18.80 -14.60
CA SER A 89 -7.84 19.90 -13.99
C SER A 89 -6.99 20.75 -13.03
N THR A 90 -6.20 20.11 -12.17
CA THR A 90 -5.36 20.73 -11.13
C THR A 90 -3.94 20.11 -11.11
N PRO A 91 -3.11 20.36 -12.14
CA PRO A 91 -1.78 19.72 -12.29
C PRO A 91 -0.80 20.00 -11.13
N HIS A 92 -1.03 21.04 -10.34
CA HIS A 92 -0.20 21.38 -9.18
C HIS A 92 -0.52 20.53 -7.94
N GLU A 93 -1.76 20.05 -7.81
CA GLU A 93 -2.20 19.12 -6.75
C GLU A 93 -1.79 17.67 -7.10
N CYS A 94 -1.74 17.38 -8.42
CA CYS A 94 -1.36 16.10 -8.98
C CYS A 94 -0.03 16.14 -9.78
N PRO A 95 1.12 16.41 -9.13
CA PRO A 95 2.40 16.63 -9.81
C PRO A 95 3.05 15.35 -10.36
N PHE A 96 2.76 14.16 -9.81
CA PHE A 96 3.45 12.93 -10.16
C PHE A 96 3.03 12.40 -11.54
N ALA A 97 3.86 11.56 -12.15
CA ALA A 97 3.48 10.91 -13.40
C ALA A 97 2.42 9.81 -13.14
N THR A 98 1.76 9.37 -14.20
CA THR A 98 0.93 8.15 -14.18
C THR A 98 1.79 6.95 -14.58
N TRP A 99 1.71 5.88 -13.79
CA TRP A 99 2.38 4.60 -14.11
C TRP A 99 1.87 4.10 -15.48
N PRO A 100 2.74 3.59 -16.39
CA PRO A 100 4.12 3.12 -16.17
C PRO A 100 5.24 4.12 -16.48
N VAL A 101 4.94 5.41 -16.61
CA VAL A 101 6.02 6.40 -16.76
C VAL A 101 6.88 6.42 -15.49
N ALA A 102 8.19 6.51 -15.63
CA ALA A 102 9.12 6.59 -14.50
C ALA A 102 8.75 7.75 -13.56
N GLY A 103 8.77 7.50 -12.24
CA GLY A 103 8.20 8.42 -11.26
C GLY A 103 6.67 8.44 -11.24
N GLY A 104 6.05 7.38 -11.75
CA GLY A 104 4.62 7.17 -11.74
C GLY A 104 4.12 6.58 -10.43
N LEU A 105 2.86 6.85 -10.10
CA LEU A 105 2.23 6.27 -8.90
C LEU A 105 1.77 4.83 -9.11
N LEU A 106 2.22 3.93 -8.23
CA LEU A 106 1.80 2.53 -8.18
C LEU A 106 1.19 2.21 -6.80
N SER A 107 -0.13 2.05 -6.73
CA SER A 107 -0.87 1.80 -5.48
C SER A 107 -0.51 0.47 -4.83
N TRP A 108 -0.30 0.51 -3.52
CA TRP A 108 -0.10 -0.68 -2.69
C TRP A 108 -1.08 -0.79 -1.54
N GLY A 109 -1.82 0.27 -1.23
CA GLY A 109 -2.80 0.26 -0.15
C GLY A 109 -3.87 1.32 -0.32
N ARG A 110 -4.96 1.16 0.41
CA ARG A 110 -6.02 2.17 0.55
C ARG A 110 -6.49 2.26 1.99
N THR A 111 -7.07 3.38 2.37
CA THR A 111 -7.79 3.51 3.63
C THR A 111 -9.30 3.39 3.41
N ASP A 112 -10.04 3.16 4.50
CA ASP A 112 -11.50 3.20 4.49
C ASP A 112 -12.05 4.62 4.26
N ASN A 113 -11.24 5.66 4.55
CA ASN A 113 -11.54 7.06 4.24
C ASN A 113 -11.38 7.40 2.75
N GLY A 114 -10.91 6.46 1.93
CA GLY A 114 -10.67 6.64 0.50
C GLY A 114 -9.29 7.18 0.15
N ASP A 115 -8.41 7.36 1.14
CA ASP A 115 -7.01 7.74 0.89
C ASP A 115 -6.28 6.59 0.21
N THR A 116 -5.30 6.92 -0.62
CA THR A 116 -4.52 5.92 -1.35
C THR A 116 -3.06 5.99 -0.96
N LEU A 117 -2.47 4.81 -0.76
CA LEU A 117 -1.05 4.65 -0.50
C LEU A 117 -0.38 4.12 -1.77
N CYS A 118 0.55 4.91 -2.30
CA CYS A 118 1.24 4.64 -3.55
C CYS A 118 2.75 4.57 -3.34
N TRP A 119 3.41 3.70 -4.08
CA TRP A 119 4.83 3.84 -4.35
C TRP A 119 5.03 4.89 -5.43
N LEU A 120 5.96 5.80 -5.19
CA LEU A 120 6.54 6.63 -6.22
C LEU A 120 7.67 5.84 -6.87
N THR A 121 7.45 5.41 -8.13
CA THR A 121 8.31 4.46 -8.84
C THR A 121 9.56 5.11 -9.44
N GLU A 122 10.34 5.74 -8.58
CA GLU A 122 11.62 6.36 -8.90
C GLU A 122 12.78 5.46 -8.47
N ASN A 123 13.81 5.31 -9.31
CA ASN A 123 14.97 4.45 -9.02
C ASN A 123 14.55 2.96 -8.89
N GLU A 124 15.32 2.20 -8.11
CA GLU A 124 15.11 0.76 -7.87
C GLU A 124 13.90 0.49 -6.95
N PRO A 125 13.14 -0.60 -7.16
CA PRO A 125 11.92 -0.92 -6.41
C PRO A 125 12.05 -0.90 -4.88
N ASP A 126 13.12 -1.46 -4.33
CA ASP A 126 13.35 -1.49 -2.88
C ASP A 126 13.59 -0.09 -2.26
N ARG A 127 13.68 0.96 -3.07
CA ARG A 127 13.87 2.36 -2.64
C ARG A 127 12.69 3.26 -2.97
N TRP A 128 11.59 2.71 -3.49
CA TRP A 128 10.41 3.50 -3.80
C TRP A 128 9.83 4.15 -2.54
N THR A 129 9.49 5.44 -2.66
CA THR A 129 8.94 6.23 -1.57
C THR A 129 7.44 5.99 -1.45
N THR A 130 6.92 5.88 -0.23
CA THR A 130 5.49 5.84 0.02
C THR A 130 4.91 7.26 -0.06
N ILE A 131 3.87 7.42 -0.87
CA ILE A 131 3.03 8.61 -0.95
C ILE A 131 1.68 8.25 -0.36
N VAL A 132 1.22 9.04 0.60
CA VAL A 132 -0.16 8.98 1.09
C VAL A 132 -0.89 10.15 0.46
N TYR A 133 -1.91 9.86 -0.35
CA TYR A 133 -2.76 10.84 -0.99
C TYR A 133 -4.15 10.83 -0.37
N ASP A 134 -4.73 11.99 -0.13
CA ASP A 134 -6.13 12.08 0.27
C ASP A 134 -7.06 11.58 -0.85
N SER A 135 -8.30 11.25 -0.48
CA SER A 135 -9.32 10.73 -1.42
C SER A 135 -9.67 11.65 -2.60
N LYS A 136 -9.23 12.91 -2.59
CA LYS A 136 -9.51 13.93 -3.61
C LYS A 136 -8.29 14.32 -4.44
N PHE A 137 -7.12 13.76 -4.13
CA PHE A 137 -5.83 14.13 -4.71
C PHE A 137 -5.44 15.61 -4.56
N ILE A 138 -5.86 16.25 -3.48
CA ILE A 138 -5.53 17.65 -3.18
C ILE A 138 -4.25 17.72 -2.34
N GLU A 139 -4.18 16.89 -1.30
CA GLU A 139 -3.06 16.85 -0.37
C GLU A 139 -2.35 15.49 -0.41
N TYR A 140 -1.04 15.52 -0.20
CA TYR A 140 -0.26 14.31 -0.08
C TYR A 140 0.95 14.49 0.84
N GLU A 141 1.39 13.37 1.41
CA GLU A 141 2.59 13.29 2.23
C GLU A 141 3.59 12.28 1.64
N ARG A 142 4.89 12.55 1.83
CA ARG A 142 5.97 11.68 1.36
C ARG A 142 6.67 11.02 2.55
N PHE A 143 6.81 9.72 2.49
CA PHE A 143 7.51 8.90 3.47
C PHE A 143 8.57 8.07 2.76
N SER A 144 9.85 8.42 2.92
CA SER A 144 10.98 7.64 2.41
C SER A 144 11.21 6.38 3.25
N LEU A 145 10.18 5.55 3.31
CA LEU A 145 10.09 4.29 4.02
C LEU A 145 9.57 3.25 3.04
N SER A 146 10.10 2.03 3.13
CA SER A 146 9.49 0.87 2.48
C SER A 146 8.07 0.61 3.02
N MET A 147 7.29 -0.24 2.36
CA MET A 147 5.89 -0.48 2.73
C MET A 147 5.76 -1.03 4.17
N THR A 148 6.61 -1.99 4.52
CA THR A 148 6.63 -2.59 5.87
C THR A 148 7.22 -1.66 6.92
N GLU A 149 8.20 -0.81 6.59
CA GLU A 149 8.69 0.23 7.50
C GLU A 149 7.62 1.27 7.78
N PHE A 150 6.90 1.73 6.75
CA PHE A 150 5.77 2.63 6.93
C PHE A 150 4.73 2.04 7.89
N LEU A 151 4.34 0.77 7.70
CA LEU A 151 3.41 0.10 8.61
C LEU A 151 3.95 0.04 10.05
N VAL A 152 5.22 -0.34 10.23
CA VAL A 152 5.84 -0.42 11.56
C VAL A 152 5.87 0.93 12.27
N GLU A 153 6.34 1.97 11.58
CA GLU A 153 6.47 3.31 12.16
C GLU A 153 5.09 3.93 12.45
N TRP A 154 4.09 3.65 11.62
CA TRP A 154 2.70 4.06 11.87
C TRP A 154 2.10 3.33 13.08
N LEU A 155 2.26 2.00 13.16
CA LEU A 155 1.75 1.19 14.28
C LEU A 155 2.41 1.56 15.61
N ARG A 156 3.66 2.03 15.59
CA ARG A 156 4.37 2.57 16.76
C ARG A 156 3.94 3.99 17.13
N GLY A 157 3.23 4.70 16.25
CA GLY A 157 2.95 6.13 16.37
C GLY A 157 4.19 7.02 16.18
N SER A 158 5.25 6.50 15.57
CA SER A 158 6.48 7.27 15.25
C SER A 158 6.29 8.12 14.00
N ILE A 159 5.35 7.75 13.13
CA ILE A 159 4.77 8.62 12.11
C ILE A 159 3.26 8.74 12.32
N THR A 160 2.71 9.91 12.02
CA THR A 160 1.28 10.20 12.08
C THR A 160 0.87 10.92 10.80
N PRO A 161 0.60 10.19 9.70
CA PRO A 161 0.10 10.80 8.47
C PRO A 161 -1.12 11.67 8.77
N CYS A 162 -1.19 12.88 8.23
CA CYS A 162 -2.24 13.84 8.55
C CYS A 162 -3.62 13.39 8.07
N MET A 163 -3.69 12.53 7.04
CA MET A 163 -4.94 11.91 6.57
C MET A 163 -5.43 10.78 7.49
N PHE A 164 -4.58 10.28 8.39
CA PHE A 164 -4.90 9.12 9.21
C PHE A 164 -5.58 9.54 10.53
N PRO A 165 -6.60 8.82 11.00
CA PRO A 165 -7.17 9.07 12.31
C PRO A 165 -6.19 8.66 13.40
N HIS A 166 -6.29 9.34 14.55
CA HIS A 166 -5.59 8.92 15.74
C HIS A 166 -6.38 7.81 16.45
N PHE A 167 -5.84 6.59 16.50
CA PHE A 167 -6.43 5.51 17.27
C PHE A 167 -5.97 5.57 18.72
N SER A 168 -6.91 5.57 19.68
CA SER A 168 -6.62 5.45 21.11
C SER A 168 -6.53 4.00 21.58
N CYS A 169 -6.94 3.06 20.72
CA CYS A 169 -6.95 1.61 20.96
C CYS A 169 -5.92 0.89 20.09
N GLN A 170 -5.66 -0.38 20.42
CA GLN A 170 -4.69 -1.19 19.72
C GLN A 170 -5.17 -1.55 18.31
N VAL A 171 -4.32 -1.28 17.32
CA VAL A 171 -4.50 -1.74 15.93
C VAL A 171 -4.05 -3.20 15.83
N SER A 172 -4.83 -4.01 15.13
CA SER A 172 -4.58 -5.43 14.84
C SER A 172 -4.70 -5.70 13.33
N PHE A 173 -4.34 -6.91 12.90
CA PHE A 173 -4.56 -7.38 11.53
C PHE A 173 -5.71 -8.39 11.47
N PHE A 174 -6.56 -8.25 10.46
CA PHE A 174 -7.72 -9.12 10.23
C PHE A 174 -7.70 -9.62 8.79
N SER A 175 -7.72 -10.94 8.60
CA SER A 175 -7.86 -11.55 7.27
C SER A 175 -9.26 -11.29 6.70
N CYS A 176 -9.34 -11.05 5.38
CA CYS A 176 -10.63 -10.93 4.70
C CYS A 176 -11.35 -12.28 4.67
N SER A 177 -12.60 -12.34 5.15
CA SER A 177 -13.45 -13.54 5.10
C SER A 177 -14.03 -13.80 3.71
#